data_AF-A0A349XQD2-F1
#
_entry.id   AF-A0A349XQD2-F1
#
_cell.length_a   1.000
_cell.length_b   1.000
_cell.length_c   1.000
_cell.angle_alpha   90.00
_cell.angle_beta   90.00
_cell.angle_gamma   90.00
#
_symmetry.space_group_name_H-M   'P 1'
#
loop_
_entity.id
_entity.type
_entity.pdbx_description
1 polymer ?
#
loop_
_entity_poly.entity_id
_entity_poly.type
_entity_poly.pdbx_seq_one_letter_code
_entity_poly.pdbx_strand_id
1 'polypeptide(L)'
;MAARHRSLSERGQLDLFRALPGDFAPRDAQDLMAYPFFSLSKTHRVAPIDFVAGNVTIRVEAVPDHGMATIWDADILIWAASQIVEARDAGLRTSRLMAATPYEILSYVGRGTSVRDYQRLKAALDRLQSTTVSTSIRQPAEGRRHRFSWINEWQERTDRNGRPEGIEMIVPDWFYQAVIDDALVLTIDRAYFDLTGGLDRWLYRLVRKHGGRQRDGWRFDFRHLHQKSGSLSPFKRFAFELRDIIRRQPLPGYRLSLETEIGGRTLLAFEPTPTCGKPVDSLVLSGTRTIVLSGTGGSCYQEPKQGVTRGNQTRNRALNLESNILTLTCCCGSTSCGDNASPLQSAIGELIRKAAFTEDDGDGRSKERANPIVCRRCGRSLPSSSR
;
A
#
# COMPACT_ATOMS: atom_id res chain seq x y z
N MET A 1 -2.58 -23.18 45.24
CA MET A 1 -2.92 -21.81 44.78
C MET A 1 -2.39 -21.65 43.36
N ALA A 2 -3.26 -21.66 42.34
CA ALA A 2 -2.83 -21.38 40.98
C ALA A 2 -2.65 -19.87 40.83
N ALA A 3 -1.41 -19.44 40.56
CA ALA A 3 -1.11 -18.05 40.25
C ALA A 3 -1.91 -17.65 39.01
N ARG A 4 -2.87 -16.74 39.17
CA ARG A 4 -3.51 -16.07 38.05
C ARG A 4 -2.42 -15.31 37.31
N HIS A 5 -2.00 -15.82 36.15
CA HIS A 5 -1.36 -15.00 35.14
C HIS A 5 -2.35 -13.90 34.77
N ARG A 6 -2.24 -12.74 35.45
CA ARG A 6 -2.76 -11.48 34.92
C ARG A 6 -1.97 -11.28 33.63
N SER A 7 -2.55 -11.63 32.49
CA SER A 7 -2.03 -11.18 31.20
C SER A 7 -1.93 -9.66 31.30
N LEU A 8 -0.71 -9.13 31.36
CA LEU A 8 -0.49 -7.70 31.26
C LEU A 8 -1.14 -7.25 29.95
N SER A 9 -2.05 -6.27 30.00
CA SER A 9 -2.66 -5.70 28.80
C SER A 9 -1.56 -5.25 27.83
N GLU A 10 -1.82 -5.23 26.50
CA GLU A 10 -0.85 -4.76 25.50
C GLU A 10 -0.23 -3.41 25.92
N ARG A 11 -1.07 -2.51 26.44
CA ARG A 11 -0.67 -1.24 27.06
C ARG A 11 0.36 -1.37 28.19
N GLY A 12 0.21 -2.34 29.10
CA GLY A 12 1.12 -2.55 30.22
C GLY A 12 2.51 -3.07 29.83
N GLN A 13 2.69 -3.47 28.56
CA GLN A 13 3.95 -3.99 28.02
C GLN A 13 4.67 -2.97 27.12
N LEU A 14 4.00 -1.88 26.72
CA LEU A 14 4.53 -0.87 25.81
C LEU A 14 5.00 0.37 26.57
N ASP A 15 6.19 0.87 26.21
CA ASP A 15 6.67 2.15 26.69
C ASP A 15 5.84 3.30 26.09
N LEU A 16 5.60 4.38 26.85
CA LEU A 16 4.87 5.54 26.36
C LEU A 16 5.75 6.40 25.44
N PHE A 17 5.33 6.57 24.18
CA PHE A 17 5.94 7.52 23.24
C PHE A 17 5.13 8.82 23.19
N ARG A 18 5.70 9.92 23.67
CA ARG A 18 5.06 11.24 23.61
C ARG A 18 5.35 11.92 22.27
N ALA A 19 4.37 12.62 21.73
CA ALA A 19 4.53 13.43 20.54
C ALA A 19 5.66 14.44 20.71
N LEU A 20 6.48 14.57 19.66
CA LEU A 20 7.54 15.55 19.54
C LEU A 20 6.96 16.89 19.08
N PRO A 21 7.39 18.02 19.67
CA PRO A 21 7.09 19.34 19.14
C PRO A 21 7.93 19.62 17.89
N GLY A 22 7.38 20.37 16.93
CA GLY A 22 8.13 20.85 15.77
C GLY A 22 7.37 20.74 14.45
N ASP A 23 7.94 21.39 13.42
CA ASP A 23 7.43 21.35 12.04
C ASP A 23 8.36 20.49 11.18
N PHE A 24 8.20 19.17 11.29
CA PHE A 24 8.86 18.21 10.40
C PHE A 24 7.96 17.85 9.22
N ALA A 25 8.60 17.37 8.15
CA ALA A 25 7.92 17.08 6.91
C ALA A 25 7.02 15.83 7.05
N PRO A 26 5.76 15.85 6.58
CA PRO A 26 4.87 14.72 6.73
C PRO A 26 5.37 13.46 6.03
N ARG A 27 5.15 12.31 6.69
CA ARG A 27 5.54 10.97 6.26
C ARG A 27 4.31 10.10 6.15
N ASP A 28 4.16 9.41 5.02
CA ASP A 28 3.06 8.49 4.76
C ASP A 28 3.59 7.11 4.41
N ALA A 29 2.89 6.05 4.81
CA ALA A 29 3.32 4.69 4.51
C ALA A 29 2.87 4.28 3.10
N GLN A 30 3.79 3.76 2.30
CA GLN A 30 3.60 3.49 0.88
C GLN A 30 2.49 2.48 0.58
N ASP A 31 2.20 1.57 1.51
CA ASP A 31 1.08 0.63 1.38
C ASP A 31 -0.26 1.38 1.33
N LEU A 32 -0.44 2.38 2.19
CA LEU A 32 -1.65 3.20 2.26
C LEU A 32 -1.84 4.09 1.02
N MET A 33 -0.79 4.26 0.21
CA MET A 33 -0.79 5.10 -0.98
C MET A 33 -1.18 4.38 -2.27
N ALA A 34 -1.03 3.05 -2.32
CA ALA A 34 -1.35 2.26 -3.53
C ALA A 34 -2.76 1.69 -3.56
N TYR A 35 -3.35 1.46 -2.39
CA TYR A 35 -4.48 0.56 -2.26
C TYR A 35 -5.68 1.20 -1.54
N PRO A 36 -6.91 0.76 -1.83
CA PRO A 36 -8.12 1.40 -1.30
C PRO A 36 -8.42 0.91 0.13
N PHE A 37 -7.73 1.49 1.11
CA PHE A 37 -7.94 1.18 2.52
C PHE A 37 -9.03 2.03 3.20
N PHE A 38 -9.47 3.11 2.56
CA PHE A 38 -10.35 4.12 3.15
C PHE A 38 -11.51 4.47 2.23
N SER A 39 -12.64 4.87 2.83
CA SER A 39 -13.72 5.50 2.09
C SER A 39 -13.27 6.85 1.51
N LEU A 40 -13.55 7.08 0.22
CA LEU A 40 -13.27 8.36 -0.45
C LEU A 40 -14.39 9.40 -0.28
N SER A 41 -15.49 9.03 0.38
CA SER A 41 -16.61 9.94 0.68
C SER A 41 -16.65 10.28 2.16
N LYS A 42 -17.14 11.48 2.48
CA LYS A 42 -17.48 11.90 3.86
C LYS A 42 -18.80 11.28 4.34
N THR A 43 -19.56 10.66 3.44
CA THR A 43 -20.80 9.97 3.77
C THR A 43 -20.52 8.69 4.54
N HIS A 44 -21.39 8.41 5.51
CA HIS A 44 -21.38 7.17 6.27
C HIS A 44 -21.44 5.95 5.35
N ARG A 45 -20.37 5.14 5.32
CA ARG A 45 -20.23 3.95 4.48
C ARG A 45 -20.12 2.71 5.36
N VAL A 46 -21.02 1.75 5.16
CA VAL A 46 -20.96 0.41 5.77
C VAL A 46 -20.67 -0.69 4.75
N ALA A 47 -20.91 -0.40 3.45
CA ALA A 47 -20.58 -1.32 2.38
C ALA A 47 -19.06 -1.56 2.33
N PRO A 48 -18.60 -2.83 2.32
CA PRO A 48 -17.18 -3.14 2.38
C PRO A 48 -16.43 -2.62 1.16
N ILE A 49 -15.10 -2.53 1.28
CA ILE A 49 -14.21 -2.45 0.12
C ILE A 49 -13.65 -3.85 -0.07
N ASP A 50 -14.00 -4.50 -1.19
CA ASP A 50 -13.35 -5.74 -1.63
C ASP A 50 -12.48 -5.40 -2.85
N PHE A 51 -11.17 -5.57 -2.71
CA PHE A 51 -10.19 -5.24 -3.74
C PHE A 51 -9.26 -6.43 -4.01
N VAL A 52 -9.09 -6.73 -5.31
CA VAL A 52 -8.20 -7.79 -5.79
C VAL A 52 -7.39 -7.26 -6.97
N ALA A 53 -6.07 -7.37 -6.89
CA ALA A 53 -5.17 -7.08 -8.00
C ALA A 53 -3.93 -7.98 -7.92
N GLY A 54 -3.76 -8.87 -8.91
CA GLY A 54 -2.71 -9.88 -8.87
C GLY A 54 -2.83 -10.78 -7.65
N ASN A 55 -1.76 -10.90 -6.86
CA ASN A 55 -1.72 -11.63 -5.60
C ASN A 55 -2.15 -10.80 -4.37
N VAL A 56 -2.52 -9.53 -4.58
CA VAL A 56 -2.96 -8.64 -3.49
C VAL A 56 -4.48 -8.72 -3.36
N THR A 57 -4.91 -9.09 -2.15
CA THR A 57 -6.31 -9.05 -1.73
C THR A 57 -6.43 -8.13 -0.52
N ILE A 58 -7.45 -7.27 -0.54
CA ILE A 58 -7.76 -6.36 0.56
C ILE A 58 -9.27 -6.38 0.76
N ARG A 59 -9.68 -6.52 2.00
CA ARG A 59 -11.07 -6.38 2.45
C ARG A 59 -11.13 -5.39 3.60
N VAL A 60 -11.93 -4.35 3.47
CA VAL A 60 -12.16 -3.35 4.51
C VAL A 60 -13.61 -3.39 4.93
N GLU A 61 -13.85 -3.60 6.22
CA GLU A 61 -15.17 -3.80 6.83
C GLU A 61 -15.38 -2.73 7.89
N ALA A 62 -16.62 -2.27 8.02
CA ALA A 62 -17.00 -1.20 8.94
C ALA A 62 -18.12 -1.66 9.87
N VAL A 63 -18.16 -1.10 11.07
CA VAL A 63 -19.27 -1.28 12.01
C VAL A 63 -20.37 -0.27 11.69
N PRO A 64 -21.66 -0.65 11.73
CA PRO A 64 -22.78 0.24 11.41
C PRO A 64 -22.86 1.54 12.21
N ASP A 65 -22.41 1.55 13.46
CA ASP A 65 -22.54 2.72 14.34
C ASP A 65 -21.58 3.87 14.00
N HIS A 66 -20.38 3.52 13.53
CA HIS A 66 -19.32 4.50 13.24
C HIS A 66 -19.09 4.69 11.73
N GLY A 67 -19.36 3.65 10.94
CA GLY A 67 -19.02 3.61 9.52
C GLY A 67 -17.53 3.42 9.27
N MET A 68 -17.17 3.34 7.99
CA MET A 68 -15.80 3.08 7.54
C MET A 68 -14.90 4.30 7.74
N ALA A 69 -13.67 4.05 8.17
CA ALA A 69 -12.61 5.04 8.16
C ALA A 69 -12.46 5.66 6.76
N THR A 70 -12.44 6.97 6.75
CA THR A 70 -12.38 7.79 5.54
C THR A 70 -10.96 8.22 5.25
N ILE A 71 -10.70 8.67 4.04
CA ILE A 71 -9.37 9.18 3.67
C ILE A 71 -8.97 10.43 4.46
N TRP A 72 -9.90 11.12 5.13
CA TRP A 72 -9.57 12.18 6.07
C TRP A 72 -9.07 11.67 7.41
N ASP A 73 -9.53 10.51 7.84
CA ASP A 73 -9.06 9.89 9.09
C ASP A 73 -7.60 9.42 8.96
N ALA A 74 -7.15 9.13 7.73
CA ALA A 74 -5.75 8.82 7.44
C ALA A 74 -4.77 9.96 7.77
N ASP A 75 -5.24 11.21 7.94
CA ASP A 75 -4.41 12.33 8.41
C ASP A 75 -3.77 12.01 9.78
N ILE A 76 -4.49 11.28 10.65
CA ILE A 76 -3.99 10.85 11.97
C ILE A 76 -2.86 9.82 11.81
N LEU A 77 -2.97 8.91 10.84
CA LEU A 77 -1.93 7.93 10.55
C LEU A 77 -0.69 8.60 9.95
N ILE A 78 -0.86 9.60 9.07
CA ILE A 78 0.24 10.41 8.55
C ILE A 78 0.96 11.14 9.69
N TRP A 79 0.20 11.75 10.61
CA TRP A 79 0.78 12.34 11.83
C TRP A 79 1.57 11.29 12.63
N ALA A 80 0.98 10.15 12.94
CA ALA A 80 1.62 9.08 13.72
C ALA A 80 2.91 8.58 13.07
N ALA A 81 2.89 8.30 11.76
CA ALA A 81 4.08 7.90 11.01
C ALA A 81 5.17 8.98 11.07
N SER A 82 4.80 10.24 10.90
CA SER A 82 5.74 11.36 10.95
C SER A 82 6.42 11.47 12.31
N GLN A 83 5.68 11.34 13.41
CA GLN A 83 6.26 11.34 14.76
C GLN A 83 7.26 10.20 14.97
N ILE A 84 6.90 8.98 14.56
CA ILE A 84 7.73 7.79 14.74
C ILE A 84 9.03 7.92 13.94
N VAL A 85 8.94 8.33 12.67
CA VAL A 85 10.13 8.52 11.81
C VAL A 85 11.03 9.61 12.38
N GLU A 86 10.47 10.76 12.76
CA GLU A 86 11.26 11.87 13.32
C GLU A 86 11.97 11.45 14.62
N ALA A 87 11.26 10.78 15.53
CA ALA A 87 11.85 10.30 16.77
C ALA A 87 12.96 9.28 16.54
N ARG A 88 12.75 8.34 15.61
CA ARG A 88 13.75 7.34 15.26
C ARG A 88 14.99 7.99 14.63
N ASP A 89 14.80 8.94 13.71
CA ASP A 89 15.89 9.66 13.04
C ASP A 89 16.70 10.51 14.04
N ALA A 90 16.04 11.02 15.09
CA ALA A 90 16.67 11.70 16.22
C ALA A 90 17.32 10.73 17.25
N GLY A 91 17.29 9.42 17.02
CA GLY A 91 17.83 8.41 17.94
C GLY A 91 17.03 8.21 19.23
N LEU A 92 15.78 8.69 19.27
CA LEU A 92 14.86 8.52 20.39
C LEU A 92 14.18 7.14 20.32
N ARG A 93 13.82 6.61 21.49
CA ARG A 93 13.03 5.36 21.55
C ARG A 93 11.59 5.63 21.09
N THR A 94 11.16 4.87 20.10
CA THR A 94 9.79 4.90 19.60
C THR A 94 8.95 3.77 20.19
N SER A 95 7.63 3.93 20.19
CA SER A 95 6.69 2.91 20.63
C SER A 95 5.39 3.00 19.86
N ARG A 96 4.64 1.89 19.85
CA ARG A 96 3.28 1.81 19.33
C ARG A 96 2.28 2.55 20.22
N LEU A 97 2.55 2.67 21.52
CA LEU A 97 1.73 3.43 22.46
C LEU A 97 2.12 4.91 22.37
N MET A 98 1.29 5.70 21.70
CA MET A 98 1.51 7.11 21.44
C MET A 98 0.63 7.99 22.34
N ALA A 99 1.17 9.09 22.85
CA ALA A 99 0.45 10.10 23.62
C ALA A 99 0.62 11.49 23.01
N ALA A 100 -0.50 12.19 22.84
CA ALA A 100 -0.54 13.55 22.30
C ALA A 100 -1.77 14.30 22.81
N THR A 101 -1.72 15.62 22.79
CA THR A 101 -2.89 16.47 22.96
C THR A 101 -3.67 16.55 21.63
N PRO A 102 -5.00 16.76 21.66
CA PRO A 102 -5.77 17.06 20.46
C PRO A 102 -5.22 18.24 19.67
N TYR A 103 -4.70 19.24 20.37
CA TYR A 103 -4.09 20.44 19.80
C TYR A 103 -2.87 20.09 18.93
N GLU A 104 -1.96 19.24 19.41
CA GLU A 104 -0.77 18.83 18.67
C GLU A 104 -1.14 18.09 17.38
N ILE A 105 -2.08 17.13 17.44
CA ILE A 105 -2.52 16.38 16.26
C ILE A 105 -3.17 17.32 15.24
N LEU A 106 -4.15 18.12 15.67
CA LEU A 106 -4.93 18.97 14.77
C LEU A 106 -4.09 20.09 14.16
N SER A 107 -3.22 20.72 14.94
CA SER A 107 -2.32 21.75 14.44
C SER A 107 -1.36 21.17 13.40
N TYR A 108 -0.83 19.96 13.64
CA TYR A 108 0.07 19.30 12.70
C TYR A 108 -0.58 19.03 11.33
N VAL A 109 -1.84 18.56 11.33
CA VAL A 109 -2.59 18.24 10.11
C VAL A 109 -3.36 19.43 9.53
N GLY A 110 -3.06 20.67 9.97
CA GLY A 110 -3.66 21.89 9.42
C GLY A 110 -5.16 22.04 9.69
N ARG A 111 -5.66 21.51 10.81
CA ARG A 111 -7.07 21.60 11.21
C ARG A 111 -7.28 22.63 12.31
N GLY A 112 -8.50 23.16 12.37
CA GLY A 112 -8.93 24.04 13.45
C GLY A 112 -8.92 23.34 14.80
N THR A 113 -8.88 24.13 15.87
CA THR A 113 -8.83 23.66 17.26
C THR A 113 -10.12 24.00 18.02
N SER A 114 -11.24 24.05 17.30
CA SER A 114 -12.55 24.29 17.90
C SER A 114 -13.07 23.03 18.60
N VAL A 115 -14.07 23.20 19.48
CA VAL A 115 -14.77 22.06 20.12
C VAL A 115 -15.31 21.08 19.06
N ARG A 116 -15.80 21.60 17.93
CA ARG A 116 -16.29 20.80 16.82
C ARG A 116 -15.18 19.97 16.17
N ASP A 117 -13.98 20.53 16.04
CA ASP A 117 -12.84 19.82 15.47
C ASP A 117 -12.33 18.73 16.43
N TYR A 118 -12.41 18.98 17.74
CA TYR A 118 -12.07 17.97 18.75
C TYR A 118 -13.06 16.81 18.73
N GLN A 119 -14.35 17.08 18.60
CA GLN A 119 -15.37 16.02 18.43
C GLN A 119 -15.15 15.23 17.13
N ARG A 120 -14.74 15.89 16.04
CA ARG A 120 -14.41 15.22 14.78
C ARG A 120 -13.18 14.33 14.90
N LEU A 121 -12.16 14.75 15.66
CA LEU A 121 -10.98 13.92 15.97
C LEU A 121 -11.40 12.65 16.70
N LYS A 122 -12.24 12.76 17.74
CA LYS A 122 -12.77 11.58 18.47
C LYS A 122 -13.52 10.63 17.53
N ALA A 123 -14.45 11.17 16.74
CA ALA A 123 -15.18 10.36 15.75
C ALA A 123 -14.26 9.71 14.70
N ALA A 124 -13.14 10.35 14.35
CA ALA A 124 -12.12 9.76 13.46
C ALA A 124 -11.38 8.61 14.15
N LEU A 125 -11.00 8.76 15.41
CA LEU A 125 -10.39 7.68 16.21
C LEU A 125 -11.34 6.48 16.35
N ASP A 126 -12.63 6.72 16.61
CA ASP A 126 -13.66 5.67 16.66
C ASP A 126 -13.79 4.93 15.32
N ARG A 127 -13.82 5.65 14.20
CA ARG A 127 -13.83 5.03 12.86
C ARG A 127 -12.57 4.23 12.58
N LEU A 128 -11.39 4.75 12.93
CA LEU A 128 -10.11 4.05 12.75
C LEU A 128 -10.02 2.78 13.61
N GLN A 129 -10.57 2.81 14.83
CA GLN A 129 -10.61 1.66 15.72
C GLN A 129 -11.61 0.60 15.26
N SER A 130 -12.80 1.02 14.82
CA SER A 130 -13.88 0.10 14.43
C SER A 130 -13.76 -0.44 12.99
N THR A 131 -12.95 0.19 12.14
CA THR A 131 -12.71 -0.31 10.77
C THR A 131 -11.72 -1.48 10.80
N THR A 132 -12.16 -2.64 10.30
CA THR A 132 -11.33 -3.84 10.21
C THR A 132 -10.79 -4.01 8.79
N VAL A 133 -9.49 -4.25 8.68
CA VAL A 133 -8.79 -4.51 7.43
C VAL A 133 -8.29 -5.95 7.42
N SER A 134 -8.53 -6.68 6.33
CA SER A 134 -7.89 -7.95 6.03
C SER A 134 -7.08 -7.82 4.74
N THR A 135 -5.79 -8.17 4.75
CA THR A 135 -4.92 -8.02 3.58
C THR A 135 -3.89 -9.15 3.44
N SER A 136 -3.50 -9.46 2.20
CA SER A 136 -2.33 -10.29 1.88
C SER A 136 -1.03 -9.48 1.73
N ILE A 137 -1.06 -8.15 1.89
CA ILE A 137 0.13 -7.31 1.81
C ILE A 137 1.11 -7.67 2.93
N ARG A 138 2.40 -7.78 2.56
CA ARG A 138 3.49 -8.20 3.45
C ARG A 138 3.25 -9.57 4.10
N GLN A 139 2.47 -10.42 3.45
CA GLN A 139 2.30 -11.84 3.82
C GLN A 139 2.99 -12.72 2.77
N PRO A 140 4.19 -13.25 3.05
CA PRO A 140 4.96 -14.03 2.08
C PRO A 140 4.38 -15.44 1.86
N ALA A 141 3.64 -15.97 2.84
CA ALA A 141 3.00 -17.28 2.74
C ALA A 141 1.66 -17.18 2.01
N GLU A 142 1.51 -17.97 0.95
CA GLU A 142 0.27 -18.05 0.18
C GLU A 142 -0.92 -18.43 1.09
N GLY A 143 -2.03 -17.72 0.95
CA GLY A 143 -3.23 -17.91 1.77
C GLY A 143 -3.20 -17.25 3.16
N ARG A 144 -2.06 -16.74 3.64
CA ARG A 144 -2.01 -16.01 4.91
C ARG A 144 -2.55 -14.58 4.73
N ARG A 145 -3.50 -14.20 5.58
CA ARG A 145 -4.06 -12.84 5.64
C ARG A 145 -3.79 -12.23 7.00
N HIS A 146 -3.33 -10.99 7.01
CA HIS A 146 -3.25 -10.22 8.24
C HIS A 146 -4.57 -9.48 8.45
N ARG A 147 -5.10 -9.49 9.68
CA ARG A 147 -6.32 -8.75 10.05
C ARG A 147 -6.01 -7.80 11.20
N PHE A 148 -6.41 -6.55 11.08
CA PHE A 148 -6.13 -5.50 12.05
C PHE A 148 -7.12 -4.33 11.94
N SER A 149 -7.17 -3.48 12.96
CA SER A 149 -7.78 -2.14 12.92
C SER A 149 -6.69 -1.08 12.84
N TRP A 150 -6.99 0.12 12.33
CA TRP A 150 -6.00 1.19 12.19
C TRP A 150 -5.53 1.77 13.52
N ILE A 151 -6.36 1.62 14.56
CA ILE A 151 -6.03 1.90 15.95
C ILE A 151 -6.50 0.69 16.77
N ASN A 152 -5.62 0.07 17.55
CA ASN A 152 -5.98 -1.07 18.39
C ASN A 152 -6.81 -0.59 19.60
N GLU A 153 -6.34 0.48 20.21
CA GLU A 153 -6.91 1.04 21.44
C GLU A 153 -6.69 2.56 21.43
N TRP A 154 -7.66 3.34 21.89
CA TRP A 154 -7.44 4.73 22.23
C TRP A 154 -8.25 5.12 23.47
N GLN A 155 -7.75 6.09 24.23
CA GLN A 155 -8.43 6.63 25.40
C GLN A 155 -8.13 8.11 25.58
N GLU A 156 -9.12 8.84 26.10
CA GLU A 156 -8.89 10.18 26.62
C GLU A 156 -8.22 10.09 27.98
N ARG A 157 -7.18 10.89 28.19
CA ARG A 157 -6.60 11.07 29.51
C ARG A 157 -7.24 12.27 30.19
N THR A 158 -7.56 12.08 31.45
CA THR A 158 -8.06 13.12 32.32
C THR A 158 -7.21 13.14 33.59
N ASP A 159 -6.84 14.32 34.06
CA ASP A 159 -6.15 14.46 35.35
C ASP A 159 -7.10 14.09 36.52
N ARG A 160 -6.55 14.05 37.73
CA ARG A 160 -7.31 13.74 38.95
C ARG A 160 -8.44 14.74 39.26
N ASN A 161 -8.41 15.91 38.63
CA ASN A 161 -9.36 17.01 38.79
C ASN A 161 -10.37 17.11 37.64
N GLY A 162 -10.37 16.15 36.70
CA GLY A 162 -11.30 16.14 35.57
C GLY A 162 -10.82 16.94 34.34
N ARG A 163 -9.58 17.46 34.31
CA ARG A 163 -9.05 18.23 33.17
C ARG A 163 -8.49 17.30 32.09
N PRO A 164 -8.80 17.53 30.80
CA PRO A 164 -8.23 16.73 29.72
C PRO A 164 -6.70 16.87 29.67
N GLU A 165 -5.96 15.77 29.85
CA GLU A 165 -4.50 15.70 29.71
C GLU A 165 -4.06 15.34 28.28
N GLY A 166 -4.96 14.78 27.47
CA GLY A 166 -4.68 14.43 26.08
C GLY A 166 -5.34 13.13 25.65
N ILE A 167 -4.77 12.51 24.64
CA ILE A 167 -5.20 11.24 24.05
C ILE A 167 -4.01 10.28 24.08
N GLU A 168 -4.27 9.04 24.43
CA GLU A 168 -3.35 7.93 24.21
C GLU A 168 -3.94 6.97 23.18
N MET A 169 -3.12 6.48 22.27
CA MET A 169 -3.53 5.51 21.25
C MET A 169 -2.46 4.46 21.01
N ILE A 170 -2.87 3.24 20.65
CA ILE A 170 -1.99 2.14 20.25
C ILE A 170 -2.18 1.91 18.76
N VAL A 171 -1.15 2.20 17.95
CA VAL A 171 -1.15 1.87 16.52
C VAL A 171 -0.89 0.36 16.32
N PRO A 172 -1.44 -0.28 15.28
CA PRO A 172 -1.25 -1.71 15.03
C PRO A 172 0.19 -2.02 14.65
N ASP A 173 0.66 -3.24 14.98
CA ASP A 173 2.02 -3.68 14.66
C ASP A 173 2.29 -3.60 13.16
N TRP A 174 1.33 -4.05 12.35
CA TRP A 174 1.42 -3.99 10.89
C TRP A 174 1.75 -2.59 10.36
N PHE A 175 1.17 -1.53 10.95
CA PHE A 175 1.45 -0.15 10.58
C PHE A 175 2.82 0.28 11.11
N TYR A 176 3.09 0.03 12.40
CA TYR A 176 4.34 0.40 13.04
C TYR A 176 5.57 -0.21 12.34
N GLN A 177 5.54 -1.50 12.02
CA GLN A 177 6.61 -2.16 11.26
C GLN A 177 6.80 -1.54 9.87
N ALA A 178 5.73 -1.07 9.23
CA ALA A 178 5.82 -0.36 7.95
C ALA A 178 6.53 0.99 8.08
N VAL A 179 6.31 1.67 9.20
CA VAL A 179 6.87 3.01 9.45
C VAL A 179 8.34 2.92 9.88
N ILE A 180 8.68 1.91 10.69
CA ILE A 180 10.06 1.67 11.11
C ILE A 180 10.95 1.24 9.94
N ASP A 181 10.40 0.51 8.96
CA ASP A 181 11.09 0.20 7.70
C ASP A 181 11.07 1.40 6.75
N ASP A 182 12.19 2.13 6.66
CA ASP A 182 12.34 3.31 5.80
C ASP A 182 12.00 3.07 4.34
N ALA A 183 12.17 1.84 3.84
CA ALA A 183 11.84 1.52 2.47
C ALA A 183 10.33 1.65 2.17
N LEU A 184 9.49 1.67 3.21
CA LEU A 184 8.03 1.69 3.12
C LEU A 184 7.41 3.02 3.53
N VAL A 185 8.20 4.09 3.70
CA VAL A 185 7.72 5.45 3.98
C VAL A 185 8.08 6.40 2.84
N LEU A 186 7.21 7.38 2.58
CA LEU A 186 7.50 8.51 1.69
C LEU A 186 7.19 9.83 2.39
N THR A 187 8.10 10.79 2.23
CA THR A 187 7.81 12.20 2.52
C THR A 187 6.72 12.68 1.58
N ILE A 188 5.76 13.44 2.08
CA ILE A 188 4.71 14.10 1.29
C ILE A 188 4.75 15.62 1.52
N ASP A 189 4.32 16.38 0.52
CA ASP A 189 4.12 17.82 0.64
C ASP A 189 3.06 18.15 1.73
N ARG A 190 3.34 19.16 2.56
CA ARG A 190 2.45 19.60 3.65
C ARG A 190 1.12 20.18 3.12
N ALA A 191 1.11 20.74 1.91
CA ALA A 191 -0.12 21.19 1.23
C ALA A 191 -1.09 20.03 0.91
N TYR A 192 -0.69 18.77 1.10
CA TYR A 192 -1.61 17.62 1.09
C TYR A 192 -2.81 17.85 2.04
N PHE A 193 -2.58 18.45 3.20
CA PHE A 193 -3.63 18.63 4.19
C PHE A 193 -4.73 19.61 3.74
N ASP A 194 -4.42 20.48 2.78
CA ASP A 194 -5.34 21.46 2.18
C ASP A 194 -6.28 20.83 1.14
N LEU A 195 -5.99 19.61 0.67
CA LEU A 195 -6.85 18.89 -0.27
C LEU A 195 -8.20 18.58 0.38
N THR A 196 -9.26 19.15 -0.20
CA THR A 196 -10.62 19.07 0.36
C THR A 196 -11.43 17.87 -0.12
N GLY A 197 -11.13 17.38 -1.32
CA GLY A 197 -11.82 16.25 -1.96
C GLY A 197 -11.15 14.90 -1.66
N GLY A 198 -11.98 13.87 -1.48
CA GLY A 198 -11.47 12.53 -1.17
C GLY A 198 -10.76 11.87 -2.36
N LEU A 199 -11.24 12.12 -3.59
CA LEU A 199 -10.58 11.66 -4.81
C LEU A 199 -9.26 12.42 -5.04
N ASP A 200 -9.21 13.73 -4.76
CA ASP A 200 -7.99 14.55 -4.83
C ASP A 200 -6.90 13.97 -3.91
N ARG A 201 -7.25 13.66 -2.66
CA ARG A 201 -6.34 13.07 -1.67
C ARG A 201 -5.83 11.68 -2.06
N TRP A 202 -6.74 10.82 -2.54
CA TRP A 202 -6.37 9.49 -2.99
C TRP A 202 -5.45 9.57 -4.20
N LEU A 203 -5.78 10.43 -5.16
CA LEU A 203 -4.99 10.60 -6.37
C LEU A 203 -3.60 11.14 -6.06
N TYR A 204 -3.49 12.10 -5.14
CA TYR A 204 -2.19 12.60 -4.70
C TYR A 204 -1.31 11.50 -4.12
N ARG A 205 -1.85 10.65 -3.22
CA ARG A 205 -1.09 9.53 -2.65
C ARG A 205 -0.63 8.55 -3.75
N LEU A 206 -1.52 8.21 -4.68
CA LEU A 206 -1.19 7.34 -5.80
C LEU A 206 -0.09 7.94 -6.68
N VAL A 207 -0.26 9.20 -7.08
CA VAL A 207 0.71 9.94 -7.90
C VAL A 207 2.05 10.04 -7.19
N ARG A 208 2.08 10.37 -5.90
CA ARG A 208 3.32 10.46 -5.11
C ARG A 208 4.07 9.14 -5.02
N LYS A 209 3.34 8.02 -4.88
CA LYS A 209 3.95 6.68 -4.88
C LYS A 209 4.61 6.36 -6.23
N HIS A 210 3.96 6.73 -7.34
CA HIS A 210 4.41 6.37 -8.68
C HIS A 210 5.36 7.40 -9.32
N GLY A 211 5.35 8.66 -8.87
CA GLY A 211 6.10 9.77 -9.48
C GLY A 211 7.57 9.89 -9.06
N GLY A 212 8.03 9.14 -8.05
CA GLY A 212 9.34 9.37 -7.43
C GLY A 212 10.56 9.13 -8.33
N ARG A 213 10.49 8.22 -9.31
CA ARG A 213 11.66 7.83 -10.14
C ARG A 213 11.48 8.12 -11.63
N GLN A 214 10.35 8.69 -12.04
CA GLN A 214 9.95 8.75 -13.45
C GLN A 214 9.94 10.20 -13.93
N ARG A 215 11.10 10.64 -14.46
CA ARG A 215 11.27 11.99 -15.02
C ARG A 215 10.30 12.27 -16.17
N ASP A 216 9.94 11.24 -16.94
CA ASP A 216 8.99 11.34 -18.05
C ASP A 216 7.51 11.22 -17.64
N GLY A 217 7.26 11.18 -16.33
CA GLY A 217 5.93 11.00 -15.77
C GLY A 217 5.38 9.58 -15.88
N TRP A 218 4.12 9.43 -15.52
CA TRP A 218 3.40 8.15 -15.58
C TRP A 218 2.02 8.33 -16.19
N ARG A 219 1.45 7.24 -16.73
CA ARG A 219 0.13 7.21 -17.34
C ARG A 219 -0.73 6.15 -16.65
N PHE A 220 -1.95 6.53 -16.32
CA PHE A 220 -2.97 5.61 -15.83
C PHE A 220 -4.23 5.68 -16.69
N ASP A 221 -4.73 4.52 -17.11
CA ASP A 221 -6.06 4.44 -17.70
C ASP A 221 -7.14 4.78 -16.66
N PHE A 222 -8.16 5.54 -17.08
CA PHE A 222 -9.24 5.97 -16.20
C PHE A 222 -10.03 4.80 -15.59
N ARG A 223 -10.25 3.71 -16.34
CA ARG A 223 -10.94 2.51 -15.83
C ARG A 223 -10.08 1.82 -14.79
N HIS A 224 -8.78 1.74 -15.03
CA HIS A 224 -7.84 1.20 -14.05
C HIS A 224 -7.84 2.03 -12.75
N LEU A 225 -7.85 3.36 -12.84
CA LEU A 225 -7.97 4.24 -11.67
C LEU A 225 -9.29 4.03 -10.92
N HIS A 226 -10.40 3.89 -11.64
CA HIS A 226 -11.71 3.64 -11.02
C HIS A 226 -11.69 2.36 -10.20
N GLN A 227 -11.17 1.26 -10.75
CA GLN A 227 -10.99 -0.01 -10.05
C GLN A 227 -10.04 0.13 -8.85
N LYS A 228 -8.89 0.79 -9.05
CA LYS A 228 -7.87 1.00 -8.01
C LYS A 228 -8.35 1.86 -6.85
N SER A 229 -9.29 2.77 -7.10
CA SER A 229 -9.81 3.70 -6.10
C SER A 229 -10.75 3.07 -5.07
N GLY A 230 -11.36 1.92 -5.36
CA GLY A 230 -12.43 1.36 -4.53
C GLY A 230 -13.66 2.27 -4.40
N SER A 231 -13.83 3.21 -5.33
CA SER A 231 -14.96 4.15 -5.36
C SER A 231 -16.27 3.44 -5.70
N LEU A 232 -17.32 3.74 -4.94
CA LEU A 232 -18.69 3.29 -5.21
C LEU A 232 -19.39 4.12 -6.29
N SER A 233 -18.80 5.25 -6.69
CA SER A 233 -19.41 6.11 -7.70
C SER A 233 -19.44 5.41 -9.07
N PRO A 234 -20.51 5.59 -9.87
CA PRO A 234 -20.52 5.10 -11.25
C PRO A 234 -19.35 5.69 -12.04
N PHE A 235 -18.77 4.91 -12.95
CA PHE A 235 -17.58 5.32 -13.71
C PHE A 235 -17.73 6.69 -14.40
N LYS A 236 -18.90 7.03 -14.94
CA LYS A 236 -19.15 8.34 -15.56
C LYS A 236 -18.93 9.50 -14.58
N ARG A 237 -19.39 9.35 -13.33
CA ARG A 237 -19.21 10.34 -12.27
C ARG A 237 -17.75 10.41 -11.83
N PHE A 238 -17.11 9.26 -11.63
CA PHE A 238 -15.68 9.18 -11.33
C PHE A 238 -14.83 9.90 -12.38
N ALA A 239 -15.07 9.62 -13.66
CA ALA A 239 -14.35 10.23 -14.77
C ALA A 239 -14.64 11.74 -14.89
N PHE A 240 -15.84 12.20 -14.51
CA PHE A 240 -16.16 13.63 -14.43
C PHE A 240 -15.34 14.31 -13.33
N GLU A 241 -15.32 13.74 -12.12
CA GLU A 241 -14.55 14.26 -10.99
C GLU A 241 -13.04 14.26 -11.28
N LEU A 242 -12.53 13.20 -11.92
CA LEU A 242 -11.12 13.13 -12.29
C LEU A 242 -10.74 14.20 -13.32
N ARG A 243 -11.60 14.47 -14.32
CA ARG A 243 -11.38 15.59 -15.26
C ARG A 243 -11.40 16.94 -14.55
N ASP A 244 -12.27 17.12 -13.56
CA ASP A 244 -12.30 18.34 -12.77
C ASP A 244 -11.02 18.54 -11.94
N ILE A 245 -10.48 17.47 -11.36
CA ILE A 245 -9.17 17.50 -10.68
C ILE A 245 -8.06 17.89 -11.65
N ILE A 246 -8.02 17.27 -12.84
CA ILE A 246 -7.05 17.64 -13.90
C ILE A 246 -7.21 19.10 -14.30
N ARG A 247 -8.43 19.63 -14.39
CA ARG A 247 -8.67 21.03 -14.74
C ARG A 247 -8.20 21.99 -13.64
N ARG A 248 -8.47 21.68 -12.37
CA ARG A 248 -8.12 22.52 -11.21
C ARG A 248 -6.64 22.46 -10.82
N GLN A 249 -5.93 21.39 -11.18
CA GLN A 249 -4.53 21.12 -10.80
C GLN A 249 -4.25 21.26 -9.28
N PRO A 250 -5.04 20.63 -8.39
CA PRO A 250 -4.88 20.85 -6.96
C PRO A 250 -3.71 20.06 -6.34
N LEU A 251 -3.05 19.16 -7.06
CA LEU A 251 -2.06 18.24 -6.49
C LEU A 251 -0.71 18.94 -6.31
N PRO A 252 -0.24 19.17 -5.07
CA PRO A 252 1.02 19.85 -4.85
C PRO A 252 2.19 19.05 -5.43
N GLY A 253 3.10 19.74 -6.12
CA GLY A 253 4.30 19.13 -6.73
C GLY A 253 4.04 18.32 -8.00
N TYR A 254 2.82 18.25 -8.53
CA TYR A 254 2.50 17.49 -9.74
C TYR A 254 1.64 18.27 -10.72
N ARG A 255 1.96 18.13 -12.00
CA ARG A 255 1.11 18.59 -13.10
C ARG A 255 0.39 17.40 -13.70
N LEU A 256 -0.92 17.52 -13.84
CA LEU A 256 -1.77 16.49 -14.46
C LEU A 256 -2.11 16.87 -15.90
N SER A 257 -2.29 15.88 -16.76
CA SER A 257 -2.79 16.07 -18.11
C SER A 257 -3.72 14.94 -18.52
N LEU A 258 -4.62 15.26 -19.45
CA LEU A 258 -5.54 14.31 -20.05
C LEU A 258 -4.99 13.93 -21.42
N GLU A 259 -4.72 12.64 -21.63
CA GLU A 259 -4.34 12.11 -22.93
C GLU A 259 -5.47 11.21 -23.46
N THR A 260 -5.77 11.31 -24.75
CA THR A 260 -6.71 10.41 -25.42
C THR A 260 -5.96 9.64 -26.49
N GLU A 261 -5.93 8.32 -26.36
CA GLU A 261 -5.30 7.47 -27.36
C GLU A 261 -6.16 7.38 -28.63
N ILE A 262 -5.52 6.97 -29.74
CA ILE A 262 -6.17 6.72 -31.03
C ILE A 262 -7.32 5.69 -30.90
N GLY A 263 -7.23 4.79 -29.92
CA GLY A 263 -8.29 3.82 -29.58
C GLY A 263 -9.41 4.34 -28.66
N GLY A 264 -9.47 5.65 -28.39
CA GLY A 264 -10.49 6.28 -27.54
C GLY A 264 -10.30 6.08 -26.04
N ARG A 265 -9.21 5.43 -25.61
CA ARG A 265 -8.87 5.28 -24.19
C ARG A 265 -8.44 6.63 -23.62
N THR A 266 -8.97 6.94 -22.44
CA THR A 266 -8.66 8.17 -21.72
C THR A 266 -7.64 7.86 -20.64
N LEU A 267 -6.49 8.51 -20.71
CA LEU A 267 -5.40 8.36 -19.75
C LEU A 267 -5.25 9.63 -18.93
N LEU A 268 -4.99 9.45 -17.64
CA LEU A 268 -4.38 10.45 -16.79
C LEU A 268 -2.87 10.34 -16.95
N ALA A 269 -2.22 11.40 -17.42
CA ALA A 269 -0.78 11.55 -17.32
C ALA A 269 -0.44 12.51 -16.17
N PHE A 270 0.70 12.29 -15.53
CA PHE A 270 1.23 13.23 -14.55
C PHE A 270 2.75 13.29 -14.59
N GLU A 271 3.28 14.47 -14.26
CA GLU A 271 4.71 14.73 -14.16
C GLU A 271 5.02 15.54 -12.90
N PRO A 272 6.16 15.32 -12.24
CA PRO A 272 6.62 16.20 -11.17
C PRO A 272 6.77 17.61 -11.69
N THR A 273 6.24 18.60 -10.97
CA THR A 273 6.48 20.00 -11.33
C THR A 273 7.92 20.34 -10.97
N PRO A 274 8.74 20.89 -11.89
CA PRO A 274 10.09 21.33 -11.54
C PRO A 274 9.98 22.39 -10.44
N THR A 275 10.52 22.09 -9.27
CA THR A 275 10.43 22.99 -8.12
C THR A 275 11.21 24.26 -8.40
N CYS A 276 10.54 25.42 -8.36
CA CYS A 276 11.20 26.70 -8.16
C CYS A 276 11.49 26.82 -6.65
N GLY A 277 12.50 26.09 -6.16
CA GLY A 277 12.80 25.98 -4.72
C GLY A 277 13.47 24.65 -4.37
N LYS A 278 14.27 24.64 -3.29
CA LYS A 278 15.19 23.55 -2.91
C LYS A 278 14.53 22.16 -3.00
N PRO A 279 15.22 21.15 -3.57
CA PRO A 279 14.69 19.80 -3.66
C PRO A 279 14.37 19.31 -2.26
N VAL A 280 13.15 18.80 -2.07
CA VAL A 280 12.86 17.94 -0.92
C VAL A 280 13.68 16.69 -1.18
N ASP A 281 14.79 16.53 -0.45
CA ASP A 281 15.67 15.37 -0.62
C ASP A 281 14.82 14.10 -0.56
N SER A 282 14.90 13.31 -1.63
CA SER A 282 14.31 11.98 -1.73
C SER A 282 15.05 10.94 -0.89
N LEU A 283 16.07 11.37 -0.14
CA LEU A 283 17.03 10.56 0.60
C LEU A 283 17.26 11.19 1.98
N VAL A 284 16.91 10.48 3.03
CA VAL A 284 17.49 10.73 4.36
C VAL A 284 18.92 10.18 4.31
N LEU A 285 19.92 11.05 4.16
CA LEU A 285 21.30 10.66 4.38
C LEU A 285 21.49 10.44 5.89
N SER A 286 21.51 9.17 6.31
CA SER A 286 21.94 8.79 7.65
C SER A 286 23.36 9.32 7.90
N GLY A 287 23.48 10.27 8.83
CA GLY A 287 24.74 10.84 9.29
C GLY A 287 25.53 9.87 10.18
N THR A 288 25.79 8.65 9.70
CA THR A 288 26.67 7.71 10.40
C THR A 288 28.11 7.92 9.92
N ARG A 289 29.02 8.21 10.86
CA ARG A 289 30.45 8.39 10.61
C ARG A 289 31.03 7.15 9.89
N THR A 290 31.67 7.42 8.76
CA THR A 290 32.60 6.53 8.08
C THR A 290 33.71 6.10 9.04
N ILE A 291 33.75 4.81 9.37
CA ILE A 291 34.92 3.93 9.50
C ILE A 291 34.39 2.58 10.03
N VAL A 292 34.23 1.59 9.14
CA VAL A 292 34.30 0.17 9.48
C VAL A 292 35.01 -0.53 8.31
N LEU A 293 35.97 -1.39 8.64
CA LEU A 293 36.86 -2.07 7.71
C LEU A 293 36.11 -2.97 6.70
N SER A 294 36.58 -2.89 5.47
CA SER A 294 36.23 -3.69 4.29
C SER A 294 36.16 -5.20 4.56
N GLY A 295 35.03 -5.80 4.22
CA GLY A 295 34.86 -7.25 4.22
C GLY A 295 33.52 -7.74 3.69
N THR A 296 33.01 -7.19 2.58
CA THR A 296 31.92 -7.83 1.82
C THR A 296 31.85 -7.30 0.38
N GLY A 297 31.66 -8.22 -0.57
CA GLY A 297 31.86 -8.02 -2.01
C GLY A 297 31.01 -6.91 -2.65
N GLY A 298 31.62 -6.24 -3.62
CA GLY A 298 31.05 -5.10 -4.34
C GLY A 298 29.73 -5.45 -5.05
N SER A 299 28.72 -4.63 -4.79
CA SER A 299 27.48 -4.57 -5.55
C SER A 299 27.80 -4.23 -7.02
N CYS A 300 27.48 -5.16 -7.90
CA CYS A 300 27.59 -5.03 -9.34
C CYS A 300 26.43 -4.20 -9.89
N TYR A 301 26.65 -2.91 -10.17
CA TYR A 301 26.04 -2.23 -11.31
C TYR A 301 26.92 -1.05 -11.73
N GLN A 302 27.54 -1.20 -12.90
CA GLN A 302 28.31 -0.18 -13.60
C GLN A 302 27.50 0.21 -14.85
N GLU A 303 27.23 1.51 -15.04
CA GLU A 303 26.49 2.04 -16.20
C GLU A 303 27.22 1.76 -17.52
N PRO A 304 26.53 1.37 -18.60
CA PRO A 304 27.05 1.52 -19.95
C PRO A 304 26.95 2.98 -20.41
N LYS A 305 28.07 3.48 -20.95
CA LYS A 305 28.25 4.85 -21.49
C LYS A 305 27.26 5.18 -22.62
N GLN A 306 26.81 6.44 -22.62
CA GLN A 306 25.95 7.05 -23.63
C GLN A 306 26.64 7.16 -25.01
N GLY A 307 25.98 6.65 -26.05
CA GLY A 307 26.15 7.09 -27.42
C GLY A 307 24.98 8.01 -27.79
N VAL A 308 25.24 9.32 -27.88
CA VAL A 308 24.26 10.33 -28.31
C VAL A 308 24.00 10.18 -29.80
N THR A 309 22.73 10.16 -30.21
CA THR A 309 22.34 10.57 -31.56
C THR A 309 21.08 11.42 -31.45
N ARG A 310 21.20 12.71 -31.82
CA ARG A 310 20.09 13.65 -31.97
C ARG A 310 19.24 13.21 -33.16
N GLY A 311 17.94 13.03 -32.95
CA GLY A 311 16.96 12.86 -34.01
C GLY A 311 15.60 13.41 -33.57
N ASN A 312 15.17 14.48 -34.23
CA ASN A 312 13.78 14.97 -34.17
C ASN A 312 12.86 13.86 -34.68
N GLN A 313 11.92 13.39 -33.85
CA GLN A 313 10.72 12.70 -34.33
C GLN A 313 9.64 12.65 -33.25
N THR A 314 8.48 13.17 -33.60
CA THR A 314 7.17 12.91 -33.00
C THR A 314 6.95 11.39 -32.98
N ARG A 315 7.23 10.75 -31.85
CA ARG A 315 6.94 9.33 -31.61
C ARG A 315 6.02 9.22 -30.40
N ASN A 316 4.92 8.49 -30.58
CA ASN A 316 4.07 8.04 -29.48
C ASN A 316 4.96 7.32 -28.46
N ARG A 317 5.00 7.86 -27.23
CA ARG A 317 5.79 7.29 -26.14
C ARG A 317 5.21 5.93 -25.73
N ALA A 318 6.08 4.96 -25.47
CA ALA A 318 5.67 3.61 -25.10
C ALA A 318 4.84 3.62 -23.80
N LEU A 319 3.80 2.79 -23.77
CA LEU A 319 2.92 2.63 -22.62
C LEU A 319 3.60 1.81 -21.53
N ASN A 320 3.56 2.30 -20.28
CA ASN A 320 3.95 1.52 -19.11
C ASN A 320 2.77 0.62 -18.68
N LEU A 321 2.37 -0.31 -19.56
CA LEU A 321 1.28 -1.26 -19.33
C LEU A 321 1.66 -2.36 -18.32
N GLU A 322 2.95 -2.52 -18.01
CA GLU A 322 3.45 -3.52 -17.07
C GLU A 322 4.12 -2.87 -15.87
N SER A 323 3.35 -2.52 -14.84
CA SER A 323 3.91 -2.31 -13.49
C SER A 323 2.85 -2.54 -12.42
N ASN A 324 2.42 -3.79 -12.28
CA ASN A 324 2.02 -4.38 -11.00
C ASN A 324 2.32 -5.90 -10.94
N ILE A 325 3.10 -6.47 -11.87
CA ILE A 325 3.41 -7.92 -11.88
C ILE A 325 4.84 -8.25 -11.40
N LEU A 326 5.78 -7.29 -11.37
CA LEU A 326 7.21 -7.59 -11.11
C LEU A 326 7.86 -6.71 -10.03
N THR A 327 7.26 -6.60 -8.84
CA THR A 327 7.96 -6.00 -7.68
C THR A 327 8.24 -6.99 -6.56
N LEU A 328 7.96 -8.28 -6.77
CA LEU A 328 8.30 -9.36 -5.85
C LEU A 328 8.75 -10.59 -6.64
N THR A 329 10.00 -10.59 -7.10
CA THR A 329 10.70 -11.83 -7.42
C THR A 329 12.07 -11.73 -6.77
N CYS A 330 12.16 -12.28 -5.57
CA CYS A 330 13.43 -12.55 -4.94
C CYS A 330 14.17 -13.62 -5.74
N CYS A 331 15.49 -13.48 -5.78
CA CYS A 331 16.42 -14.34 -6.48
C CYS A 331 16.37 -15.77 -5.93
N CYS A 332 16.02 -16.73 -6.78
CA CYS A 332 16.46 -18.11 -6.62
C CYS A 332 17.30 -18.47 -7.86
N GLY A 333 18.53 -17.98 -7.87
CA GLY A 333 19.56 -18.43 -8.79
C GLY A 333 19.99 -19.84 -8.39
N SER A 334 19.78 -20.77 -9.30
CA SER A 334 20.45 -22.06 -9.36
C SER A 334 21.97 -21.90 -9.21
N THR A 335 22.57 -22.64 -8.28
CA THR A 335 23.95 -23.10 -8.45
C THR A 335 24.11 -24.46 -7.79
N SER A 336 24.51 -25.43 -8.61
CA SER A 336 24.78 -26.82 -8.30
C SER A 336 25.96 -27.00 -7.34
N CYS A 337 25.86 -27.96 -6.41
CA CYS A 337 26.91 -28.96 -6.10
C CYS A 337 26.43 -29.93 -5.01
N GLY A 338 26.62 -31.24 -5.21
CA GLY A 338 26.72 -32.24 -4.14
C GLY A 338 25.66 -33.33 -4.13
N ASP A 339 26.05 -34.52 -4.60
CA ASP A 339 25.28 -35.77 -4.60
C ASP A 339 24.77 -36.20 -3.21
N ASN A 340 23.48 -36.55 -3.14
CA ASN A 340 22.90 -37.73 -2.45
C ASN A 340 21.38 -37.56 -2.32
N ALA A 341 20.63 -38.13 -3.27
CA ALA A 341 19.17 -38.12 -3.27
C ALA A 341 18.59 -39.33 -2.50
N SER A 342 17.78 -39.04 -1.48
CA SER A 342 16.84 -39.99 -0.87
C SER A 342 15.43 -39.78 -1.46
N PRO A 343 14.69 -40.84 -1.83
CA PRO A 343 13.46 -40.72 -2.63
C PRO A 343 12.22 -40.59 -1.74
N LEU A 344 11.74 -39.36 -1.48
CA LEU A 344 10.41 -39.17 -0.88
C LEU A 344 9.71 -37.84 -1.23
N GLN A 345 10.21 -37.08 -2.21
CA GLN A 345 9.61 -35.79 -2.61
C GLN A 345 9.02 -35.76 -4.03
N SER A 346 8.95 -36.90 -4.73
CA SER A 346 8.40 -36.95 -6.09
C SER A 346 6.88 -37.19 -6.16
N ALA A 347 6.18 -37.42 -5.04
CA ALA A 347 4.80 -37.92 -5.07
C ALA A 347 3.70 -36.85 -4.89
N ILE A 348 4.02 -35.59 -4.62
CA ILE A 348 3.00 -34.55 -4.34
C ILE A 348 2.79 -33.58 -5.54
N GLY A 349 3.70 -33.58 -6.52
CA GLY A 349 3.61 -32.71 -7.71
C GLY A 349 2.65 -33.18 -8.82
N GLU A 350 2.21 -34.44 -8.82
CA GLU A 350 1.38 -35.01 -9.91
C GLU A 350 -0.13 -35.00 -9.63
N LEU A 351 -0.56 -34.72 -8.40
CA LEU A 351 -1.99 -34.72 -8.04
C LEU A 351 -2.71 -33.38 -8.31
N ILE A 352 -1.99 -32.29 -8.57
CA ILE A 352 -2.59 -30.95 -8.72
C ILE A 352 -2.87 -30.59 -10.19
N ARG A 353 -2.35 -31.35 -11.17
CA ARG A 353 -2.55 -31.05 -12.60
C ARG A 353 -3.79 -31.69 -13.24
N LYS A 354 -4.65 -32.37 -12.47
CA LYS A 354 -5.81 -33.12 -12.98
C LYS A 354 -7.20 -32.55 -12.67
N ALA A 355 -7.29 -31.36 -12.09
CA ALA A 355 -8.58 -30.73 -11.76
C ALA A 355 -8.72 -29.34 -12.40
N ALA A 356 -8.85 -29.31 -13.72
CA ALA A 356 -9.44 -28.19 -14.45
C ALA A 356 -9.91 -28.71 -15.80
N PHE A 357 -11.21 -29.00 -15.92
CA PHE A 357 -12.07 -28.99 -17.11
C PHE A 357 -13.25 -29.93 -16.85
N THR A 358 -14.44 -29.38 -16.54
CA THR A 358 -15.77 -29.86 -16.99
C THR A 358 -16.90 -29.03 -16.37
N GLU A 359 -17.58 -28.26 -17.21
CA GLU A 359 -19.05 -28.13 -17.38
C GLU A 359 -19.21 -28.03 -18.93
N ASP A 360 -20.14 -28.65 -19.66
CA ASP A 360 -21.55 -28.96 -19.40
C ASP A 360 -22.10 -30.00 -20.43
N ASP A 361 -23.25 -30.62 -20.09
CA ASP A 361 -24.32 -31.27 -20.89
C ASP A 361 -24.12 -32.35 -21.99
N GLY A 362 -24.93 -33.44 -21.86
CA GLY A 362 -25.84 -33.90 -22.92
C GLY A 362 -25.53 -35.13 -23.80
N ASP A 363 -26.06 -36.30 -23.39
CA ASP A 363 -26.69 -37.38 -24.19
C ASP A 363 -25.91 -38.22 -25.25
N GLY A 364 -26.23 -39.52 -25.28
CA GLY A 364 -26.41 -40.26 -26.55
C GLY A 364 -25.25 -41.05 -27.21
N ARG A 365 -25.06 -42.29 -26.75
CA ARG A 365 -24.80 -43.52 -27.57
C ARG A 365 -23.51 -43.71 -28.41
N SER A 366 -22.98 -44.94 -28.25
CA SER A 366 -22.35 -45.86 -29.23
C SER A 366 -20.85 -46.12 -29.09
N LYS A 367 -20.53 -47.41 -28.90
CA LYS A 367 -19.20 -48.02 -28.87
C LYS A 367 -18.56 -48.02 -30.26
N GLU A 368 -17.29 -47.62 -30.36
CA GLU A 368 -16.38 -48.13 -31.39
C GLU A 368 -14.91 -48.09 -30.95
N ARG A 369 -14.13 -49.02 -31.49
CA ARG A 369 -12.84 -49.54 -30.98
C ARG A 369 -11.72 -48.49 -31.00
N ALA A 370 -10.92 -48.45 -29.92
CA ALA A 370 -9.75 -47.60 -29.80
C ALA A 370 -8.56 -48.12 -30.63
N ASN A 371 -8.04 -47.27 -31.53
CA ASN A 371 -6.71 -47.42 -32.13
C ASN A 371 -5.66 -46.79 -31.22
N PRO A 372 -4.43 -47.32 -31.12
CA PRO A 372 -3.40 -46.78 -30.24
C PRO A 372 -2.93 -45.40 -30.70
N ILE A 373 -2.85 -44.46 -29.76
CA ILE A 373 -2.40 -43.08 -29.98
C ILE A 373 -0.87 -43.09 -30.15
N VAL A 374 -0.41 -42.66 -31.33
CA VAL A 374 1.01 -42.42 -31.63
C VAL A 374 1.33 -40.95 -31.43
N CYS A 375 2.44 -40.64 -30.74
CA CYS A 375 2.89 -39.27 -30.54
C CYS A 375 3.31 -38.62 -31.87
N ARG A 376 2.59 -37.58 -32.34
CA ARG A 376 2.88 -36.88 -33.61
C ARG A 376 4.17 -36.07 -33.66
N ARG A 377 4.96 -36.00 -32.58
CA ARG A 377 6.25 -35.30 -32.55
C ARG A 377 7.47 -36.23 -32.58
N CYS A 378 7.31 -37.53 -32.27
CA CYS A 378 8.44 -38.48 -32.23
C CYS A 378 8.13 -39.92 -32.71
N GLY A 379 6.89 -40.23 -33.08
CA GLY A 379 6.54 -41.46 -33.82
C GLY A 379 6.60 -42.79 -33.06
N ARG A 380 6.82 -42.80 -31.73
CA ARG A 380 6.85 -44.04 -30.93
C ARG A 380 5.55 -44.28 -30.17
N SER A 381 5.16 -45.54 -30.05
CA SER A 381 4.06 -46.03 -29.21
C SER A 381 4.53 -46.22 -27.76
N LEU A 382 3.69 -45.84 -26.79
CA LEU A 382 3.97 -46.02 -25.36
C LEU A 382 3.67 -47.47 -24.92
N PRO A 383 4.50 -48.08 -24.04
CA PRO A 383 4.25 -49.42 -23.53
C PRO A 383 3.17 -49.40 -22.44
N SER A 384 2.26 -50.36 -22.49
CA SER A 384 1.29 -50.65 -21.44
C SER A 384 1.98 -51.36 -20.27
N SER A 385 2.00 -50.77 -19.09
CA SER A 385 2.28 -51.50 -17.84
C SER A 385 1.17 -51.27 -16.82
N SER A 386 0.36 -52.30 -16.70
CA SER A 386 -0.55 -52.64 -15.62
C SER A 386 0.17 -52.83 -14.27
N ARG A 387 -0.31 -52.16 -13.21
CA ARG A 387 -0.88 -52.78 -12.00
C ARG A 387 -1.51 -51.72 -11.12
#